data_AF-A0A9E4MJQ7-F1
#
_entry.id   AF-A0A9E4MJQ7-F1
#
_cell.length_a   1.000
_cell.length_b   1.000
_cell.length_c   1.000
_cell.angle_alpha   90.00
_cell.angle_beta   90.00
_cell.angle_gamma   90.00
#
_symmetry.space_group_name_H-M   'P 1'
#
loop_
_entity.id
_entity.type
_entity.pdbx_description
1 polymer ?
#
loop_
_entity_poly.entity_id
_entity_poly.type
_entity_poly.pdbx_seq_one_letter_code
_entity_poly.pdbx_strand_id
1 'polypeptide(L)'
;MNKPTCKPINDLNTIEIDFTGWLQAKAQEFDLRYLLAHADDGVIWGEFRGQNSQLITSGDDDVFPQFAKLRTCTLQQCRIFGENAEVMLWKVGDNFKARLIKDDNNPEHLPDENQILWGTQREGEKNGFTLVSDGSQGLKHAVPLTGITFKDKDYRPLRLKVRHYIDDDQSGVARIYLSRLVDLKSVKIESNKIEEKL
;
A
#
# COMPACT_ATOMS: atom_id res chain seq x y z
N MET A 1 15.08 9.55 21.29
CA MET A 1 13.94 9.01 20.55
C MET A 1 14.32 7.65 19.99
N ASN A 2 13.53 6.61 20.26
CA ASN A 2 13.73 5.31 19.62
C ASN A 2 13.37 5.44 18.14
N LYS A 3 14.27 4.99 17.26
CA LYS A 3 14.09 5.10 15.80
C LYS A 3 13.78 3.71 15.24
N PRO A 4 12.95 3.62 14.19
CA PRO A 4 12.77 2.37 13.47
C PRO A 4 14.10 1.97 12.82
N THR A 5 14.32 0.67 12.65
CA THR A 5 15.33 0.21 11.71
C THR A 5 14.99 0.71 10.30
N CYS A 6 15.94 1.40 9.67
CA CYS A 6 15.88 1.77 8.25
C CYS A 6 17.20 1.37 7.59
N LYS A 7 17.18 0.34 6.73
CA LYS A 7 18.40 -0.24 6.14
C LYS A 7 18.26 -0.42 4.63
N PRO A 8 19.32 -0.19 3.85
CA PRO A 8 19.33 -0.56 2.44
C PRO A 8 19.23 -2.08 2.30
N ILE A 9 18.57 -2.55 1.24
CA ILE A 9 18.60 -3.95 0.82
C ILE A 9 19.54 -4.04 -0.38
N ASN A 10 20.60 -4.82 -0.23
CA ASN A 10 21.66 -4.93 -1.23
C ASN A 10 21.53 -6.15 -2.15
N ASP A 11 20.72 -7.15 -1.77
CA ASP A 11 20.40 -8.30 -2.62
C ASP A 11 19.31 -7.91 -3.63
N LEU A 12 19.76 -7.26 -4.71
CA LEU A 12 18.90 -6.86 -5.83
C LEU A 12 19.17 -7.67 -7.11
N ASN A 13 20.23 -8.48 -7.13
CA ASN A 13 20.60 -9.29 -8.31
C ASN A 13 19.51 -10.32 -8.65
N THR A 14 18.76 -10.76 -7.64
CA THR A 14 17.64 -11.69 -7.77
C THR A 14 16.42 -11.09 -8.46
N ILE A 15 16.29 -9.75 -8.49
CA ILE A 15 15.16 -9.06 -9.14
C ILE A 15 15.17 -9.25 -10.66
N GLU A 16 16.35 -9.28 -11.29
CA GLU A 16 16.49 -9.49 -12.74
C GLU A 16 16.09 -10.91 -13.16
N ILE A 17 16.18 -11.87 -12.24
CA ILE A 17 15.90 -13.29 -12.48
C ILE A 17 14.44 -13.60 -12.17
N ASP A 18 13.98 -13.22 -10.97
CA ASP A 18 12.63 -13.50 -10.49
C ASP A 18 12.14 -12.38 -9.56
N PHE A 19 11.63 -11.31 -10.17
CA PHE A 19 11.10 -10.16 -9.43
C PHE A 19 9.92 -10.53 -8.52
N THR A 20 9.00 -11.35 -9.00
CA THR A 20 7.82 -11.77 -8.23
C THR A 20 8.24 -12.63 -7.05
N GLY A 21 9.11 -13.62 -7.25
CA GLY A 21 9.66 -14.43 -6.17
C GLY A 21 10.40 -13.60 -5.13
N TRP A 22 11.17 -12.59 -5.55
CA TRP A 22 11.82 -11.65 -4.63
C TRP A 22 10.81 -10.90 -3.76
N LEU A 23 9.74 -10.37 -4.36
CA LEU A 23 8.68 -9.68 -3.60
C LEU A 23 7.98 -10.61 -2.61
N GLN A 24 7.64 -11.83 -3.03
CA GLN A 24 6.99 -12.82 -2.17
C GLN A 24 7.88 -13.24 -1.00
N ALA A 25 9.18 -13.45 -1.25
CA ALA A 25 10.15 -13.76 -0.20
C ALA A 25 10.24 -12.64 0.83
N LYS A 26 10.27 -11.38 0.39
CA LYS A 26 10.28 -10.22 1.31
C LYS A 26 8.97 -10.05 2.05
N ALA A 27 7.84 -10.30 1.38
CA ALA A 27 6.54 -10.28 2.03
C ALA A 27 6.42 -11.36 3.11
N GLN A 28 6.93 -12.57 2.85
CA GLN A 28 6.98 -13.64 3.84
C GLN A 28 7.94 -13.34 4.99
N GLU A 29 9.14 -12.84 4.71
CA GLU A 29 10.16 -12.51 5.72
C GLU A 29 9.68 -11.46 6.72
N PHE A 30 8.89 -10.48 6.27
CA PHE A 30 8.48 -9.32 7.06
C PHE A 30 6.97 -9.23 7.34
N ASP A 31 6.21 -10.28 7.03
CA ASP A 31 4.75 -10.33 7.21
C ASP A 31 4.02 -9.14 6.54
N LEU A 32 4.32 -8.93 5.25
CA LEU A 32 3.77 -7.83 4.46
C LEU A 32 2.57 -8.32 3.68
N ARG A 33 1.50 -7.52 3.71
CA ARG A 33 0.20 -7.91 3.16
C ARG A 33 -0.11 -7.26 1.82
N TYR A 34 0.25 -5.99 1.66
CA TYR A 34 -0.18 -5.19 0.53
C TYR A 34 0.99 -4.75 -0.33
N LEU A 35 0.71 -4.57 -1.62
CA LEU A 35 1.62 -3.98 -2.60
C LEU A 35 0.96 -2.74 -3.21
N LEU A 36 1.73 -1.66 -3.30
CA LEU A 36 1.41 -0.47 -4.09
C LEU A 36 2.60 -0.12 -4.97
N ALA A 37 2.42 -0.27 -6.28
CA ALA A 37 3.42 0.08 -7.27
C ALA A 37 2.95 1.20 -8.19
N HIS A 38 3.91 2.01 -8.63
CA HIS A 38 3.76 3.00 -9.68
C HIS A 38 4.61 2.55 -10.86
N ALA A 39 3.95 2.38 -11.99
CA ALA A 39 4.56 2.07 -13.27
C ALA A 39 4.24 3.18 -14.28
N ASP A 40 4.98 3.21 -15.39
CA ASP A 40 4.77 4.18 -16.47
C ASP A 40 3.34 4.13 -17.05
N ASP A 41 2.70 2.97 -16.96
CA ASP A 41 1.36 2.70 -17.49
C ASP A 41 0.27 2.67 -16.41
N GLY A 42 0.58 2.96 -15.14
CA GLY A 42 -0.43 3.17 -14.11
C GLY A 42 -0.04 2.75 -12.69
N VAL A 43 -1.04 2.80 -11.81
CA VAL A 43 -0.95 2.32 -10.43
C VAL A 43 -1.36 0.86 -10.37
N ILE A 44 -0.58 0.06 -9.64
CA ILE A 44 -0.79 -1.37 -9.47
C ILE A 44 -0.95 -1.64 -7.99
N TRP A 45 -2.07 -2.25 -7.62
CA TRP A 45 -2.25 -2.79 -6.29
C TRP A 45 -1.99 -4.30 -6.30
N GLY A 46 -1.53 -4.82 -5.16
CA GLY A 46 -1.45 -6.26 -4.96
C GLY A 46 -1.70 -6.66 -3.51
N GLU A 47 -1.96 -7.95 -3.33
CA GLU A 47 -2.11 -8.58 -2.03
C GLU A 47 -1.29 -9.87 -2.01
N PHE A 48 -0.57 -10.08 -0.92
CA PHE A 48 0.10 -11.35 -0.64
C PHE A 48 -0.85 -12.25 0.15
N ARG A 49 -1.06 -13.47 -0.33
CA ARG A 49 -2.06 -14.40 0.23
C ARG A 49 -1.46 -15.78 0.55
N GLY A 50 -2.07 -16.44 1.53
CA GLY A 50 -1.71 -17.80 1.92
C GLY A 50 -0.35 -17.91 2.61
N GLN A 51 0.09 -19.14 2.87
CA GLN A 51 1.31 -19.41 3.66
C GLN A 51 2.61 -19.06 2.93
N ASN A 52 2.59 -19.02 1.59
CA ASN A 52 3.77 -18.73 0.75
C ASN A 52 3.80 -17.28 0.25
N SER A 53 2.98 -16.40 0.84
CA SER A 53 2.80 -15.01 0.40
C SER A 53 2.64 -14.93 -1.13
N GLN A 54 1.72 -15.69 -1.72
CA GLN A 54 1.48 -15.65 -3.16
C GLN A 54 0.99 -14.25 -3.54
N LEU A 55 1.67 -13.59 -4.47
CA LEU A 55 1.27 -12.27 -4.95
C LEU A 55 0.15 -12.40 -5.98
N ILE A 56 -0.92 -11.63 -5.77
CA ILE A 56 -1.96 -11.37 -6.76
C ILE A 56 -2.03 -9.87 -6.99
N THR A 57 -2.12 -9.44 -8.24
CA THR A 57 -2.14 -8.01 -8.62
C THR A 57 -3.44 -7.61 -9.31
N SER A 58 -3.76 -6.33 -9.24
CA SER A 58 -4.96 -5.75 -9.87
C SER A 58 -5.05 -5.98 -11.38
N GLY A 59 -3.90 -6.14 -12.05
CA GLY A 59 -3.80 -6.35 -13.50
C GLY A 59 -3.74 -7.83 -13.93
N ASP A 60 -3.85 -8.78 -12.99
CA ASP A 60 -3.86 -10.21 -13.30
C ASP A 60 -5.12 -10.60 -14.11
N ASP A 61 -5.00 -11.67 -14.90
CA ASP A 61 -6.02 -12.05 -15.89
C ASP A 61 -7.37 -12.42 -15.26
N ASP A 62 -7.36 -12.97 -14.05
CA ASP A 62 -8.53 -13.34 -13.25
C ASP A 62 -9.05 -12.20 -12.34
N VAL A 63 -8.37 -11.05 -12.36
CA VAL A 63 -8.73 -9.84 -11.60
C VAL A 63 -9.32 -8.79 -12.55
N PHE A 64 -8.51 -7.90 -13.10
CA PHE A 64 -8.94 -6.83 -14.02
C PHE A 64 -7.83 -6.57 -15.07
N PRO A 65 -7.72 -7.39 -16.14
CA PRO A 65 -6.59 -7.40 -17.08
C PRO A 65 -6.40 -6.10 -17.88
N GLN A 66 -7.36 -5.17 -17.82
CA GLN A 66 -7.23 -3.85 -18.41
C GLN A 66 -6.26 -2.92 -17.66
N PHE A 67 -5.89 -3.23 -16.42
CA PHE A 67 -4.93 -2.42 -15.65
C PHE A 67 -3.48 -2.82 -15.93
N ALA A 68 -2.56 -1.92 -15.55
CA ALA A 68 -1.13 -2.17 -15.64
C ALA A 68 -0.74 -3.48 -14.95
N LYS A 69 0.09 -4.27 -15.64
CA LYS A 69 0.68 -5.50 -15.09
C LYS A 69 2.00 -5.19 -14.43
N LEU A 70 2.30 -5.90 -13.34
CA LEU A 70 3.55 -5.72 -12.62
C LEU A 70 4.73 -6.24 -13.45
N ARG A 71 5.56 -5.33 -13.96
CA ARG A 71 6.74 -5.64 -14.79
C ARG A 71 7.88 -4.71 -14.43
N THR A 72 9.09 -5.24 -14.33
CA THR A 72 10.30 -4.47 -13.99
C THR A 72 10.59 -3.37 -15.01
N CYS A 73 10.27 -3.58 -16.29
CA CYS A 73 10.57 -2.64 -17.37
C CYS A 73 9.78 -1.32 -17.29
N THR A 74 8.56 -1.33 -16.75
CA THR A 74 7.74 -0.11 -16.56
C THR A 74 7.75 0.38 -15.11
N LEU A 75 8.36 -0.36 -14.19
CA LEU A 75 8.30 -0.07 -12.76
C LEU A 75 9.15 1.14 -12.38
N GLN A 76 8.52 2.13 -11.75
CA GLN A 76 9.20 3.29 -11.17
C GLN A 76 9.41 3.13 -9.67
N GLN A 77 8.40 2.60 -8.97
CA GLN A 77 8.44 2.39 -7.53
C GLN A 77 7.51 1.25 -7.13
N CYS A 78 7.92 0.40 -6.19
CA CYS A 78 7.10 -0.63 -5.57
C CYS A 78 7.25 -0.57 -4.05
N ARG A 79 6.14 -0.48 -3.33
CA ARG A 79 6.10 -0.55 -1.87
C ARG A 79 5.30 -1.77 -1.48
N ILE A 80 5.91 -2.69 -0.75
CA ILE A 80 5.23 -3.79 -0.09
C ILE A 80 5.24 -3.51 1.40
N PHE A 81 4.09 -3.64 2.05
CA PHE A 81 3.91 -3.10 3.40
C PHE A 81 2.92 -3.92 4.23
N GLY A 82 3.10 -3.80 5.54
CA GLY A 82 2.25 -4.40 6.55
C GLY A 82 2.33 -3.62 7.86
N GLU A 83 1.72 -4.17 8.89
CA GLU A 83 1.54 -3.49 10.17
C GLU A 83 2.87 -3.01 10.78
N ASN A 84 3.95 -3.79 10.63
CA ASN A 84 5.21 -3.59 11.35
C ASN A 84 6.41 -3.27 10.44
N ALA A 85 6.25 -3.31 9.12
CA ALA A 85 7.36 -3.11 8.19
C ALA A 85 6.91 -2.64 6.81
N GLU A 86 7.87 -2.08 6.06
CA GLU A 86 7.75 -1.77 4.64
C GLU A 86 9.06 -2.08 3.93
N VAL A 87 8.97 -2.72 2.76
CA VAL A 87 10.05 -2.73 1.77
C VAL A 87 9.65 -1.82 0.62
N MET A 88 10.52 -0.87 0.30
CA MET A 88 10.36 0.04 -0.83
C MET A 88 11.49 -0.20 -1.82
N LEU A 89 11.13 -0.46 -3.07
CA LEU A 89 11.99 -0.54 -4.24
C LEU A 89 11.70 0.67 -5.13
N TRP A 90 12.72 1.35 -5.64
CA TRP A 90 12.53 2.48 -6.55
C TRP A 90 13.67 2.60 -7.55
N LYS A 91 13.35 3.16 -8.71
CA LYS A 91 14.30 3.34 -9.81
C LYS A 91 15.15 4.60 -9.60
N VAL A 92 16.44 4.51 -9.88
CA VAL A 92 17.43 5.60 -9.88
C VAL A 92 18.28 5.47 -11.15
N GLY A 93 17.95 6.27 -12.16
CA GLY A 93 18.48 6.04 -13.51
C GLY A 93 18.01 4.70 -14.04
N ASP A 94 18.93 3.84 -14.46
CA ASP A 94 18.62 2.49 -14.94
C ASP A 94 18.65 1.41 -13.84
N ASN A 95 19.05 1.78 -12.62
CA ASN A 95 19.23 0.82 -11.52
C ASN A 95 18.09 0.92 -10.50
N PHE A 96 17.85 -0.17 -9.78
CA PHE A 96 16.99 -0.14 -8.61
C PHE A 96 17.77 0.11 -7.32
N LYS A 97 17.11 0.78 -6.38
CA LYS A 97 17.49 0.79 -4.97
C LYS A 97 16.34 0.24 -4.15
N ALA A 98 16.65 -0.39 -3.02
CA ALA A 98 15.64 -0.81 -2.08
C ALA A 98 16.03 -0.52 -0.63
N ARG A 99 15.02 -0.39 0.21
CA ARG A 99 15.16 -0.21 1.65
C ARG A 99 14.09 -0.97 2.41
N LEU A 100 14.44 -1.41 3.60
CA LEU A 100 13.53 -1.91 4.62
C LEU A 100 13.36 -0.85 5.71
N ILE A 101 12.11 -0.61 6.11
CA ILE A 101 11.76 0.04 7.37
C ILE A 101 11.08 -0.99 8.25
N LYS A 102 11.48 -1.10 9.52
CA LYS A 102 10.88 -2.00 10.51
C LYS A 102 10.65 -1.28 11.84
N ASP A 103 9.49 -1.51 12.44
CA ASP A 103 9.15 -1.00 13.77
C ASP A 103 9.65 -1.91 14.87
N ASP A 104 10.96 -2.14 14.87
CA ASP A 104 11.61 -2.75 16.01
C ASP A 104 11.84 -1.72 17.13
N ASN A 105 11.89 -2.20 18.38
CA ASN A 105 12.20 -1.39 19.56
C ASN A 105 11.16 -0.29 19.88
N ASN A 106 9.91 -0.44 19.41
CA ASN A 106 8.81 0.49 19.67
C ASN A 106 9.20 1.95 19.34
N PRO A 107 9.45 2.26 18.06
CA PRO A 107 9.95 3.56 17.67
C PRO A 107 8.94 4.66 17.97
N GLU A 108 9.45 5.86 18.26
CA GLU A 108 8.59 7.02 18.46
C GLU A 108 8.08 7.51 17.10
N HIS A 109 6.77 7.71 17.01
CA HIS A 109 6.09 8.13 15.78
C HIS A 109 4.87 8.99 16.10
N LEU A 110 4.46 9.82 15.14
CA LEU A 110 3.19 10.53 15.21
C LEU A 110 2.02 9.55 15.11
N PRO A 111 0.81 9.92 15.56
CA PRO A 111 -0.39 9.14 15.26
C PRO A 111 -0.50 8.82 13.77
N ASP A 112 -0.86 7.58 13.44
CA ASP A 112 -0.97 7.13 12.05
C ASP A 112 -1.97 8.01 11.27
N GLU A 113 -1.52 8.55 10.14
CA GLU A 113 -2.34 9.35 9.23
C GLU A 113 -3.13 8.42 8.30
N ASN A 114 -4.42 8.70 8.10
CA ASN A 114 -5.24 7.98 7.12
C ASN A 114 -5.45 8.86 5.88
N GLN A 115 -4.68 8.61 4.82
CA GLN A 115 -4.84 9.29 3.55
C GLN A 115 -6.06 8.79 2.80
N ILE A 116 -6.86 9.71 2.25
CA ILE A 116 -8.05 9.37 1.48
C ILE A 116 -7.63 8.95 0.08
N LEU A 117 -7.98 7.73 -0.32
CA LEU A 117 -7.82 7.28 -1.70
C LEU A 117 -9.02 7.70 -2.54
N TRP A 118 -8.79 7.86 -3.84
CA TRP A 118 -9.84 8.08 -4.82
C TRP A 118 -10.78 6.88 -4.88
N GLY A 119 -12.05 7.14 -5.18
CA GLY A 119 -13.08 6.13 -5.24
C GLY A 119 -14.33 6.49 -4.45
N THR A 120 -15.42 6.70 -5.18
CA THR A 120 -16.74 7.08 -4.65
C THR A 120 -17.81 6.03 -4.98
N GLN A 121 -17.52 5.11 -5.90
CA GLN A 121 -18.42 4.00 -6.23
C GLN A 121 -17.67 2.72 -6.60
N ARG A 122 -18.30 1.57 -6.32
CA ARG A 122 -17.89 0.26 -6.79
C ARG A 122 -18.44 -0.01 -8.18
N GLU A 123 -17.61 -0.52 -9.08
CA GLU A 123 -18.04 -1.03 -10.40
C GLU A 123 -17.99 -2.56 -10.51
N GLY A 124 -17.22 -3.23 -9.65
CA GLY A 124 -17.14 -4.69 -9.65
C GLY A 124 -16.25 -5.23 -8.55
N GLU A 125 -16.33 -6.54 -8.32
CA GLU A 125 -15.47 -7.26 -7.38
C GLU A 125 -15.03 -8.58 -8.02
N LYS A 126 -13.73 -8.86 -8.02
CA LYS A 126 -13.13 -10.07 -8.62
C LYS A 126 -11.89 -10.50 -7.84
N ASN A 127 -11.81 -11.79 -7.53
CA ASN A 127 -10.68 -12.41 -6.81
C ASN A 127 -10.16 -11.58 -5.61
N GLY A 128 -11.07 -11.08 -4.76
CA GLY A 128 -10.71 -10.30 -3.57
C GLY A 128 -10.32 -8.83 -3.82
N PHE A 129 -10.45 -8.34 -5.06
CA PHE A 129 -10.26 -6.93 -5.41
C PHE A 129 -11.59 -6.27 -5.74
N THR A 130 -11.76 -5.02 -5.32
CA THR A 130 -12.87 -4.18 -5.73
C THR A 130 -12.39 -3.17 -6.76
N LEU A 131 -13.02 -3.15 -7.93
CA LEU A 131 -12.89 -2.09 -8.92
C LEU A 131 -13.70 -0.88 -8.45
N VAL A 132 -13.02 0.24 -8.28
CA VAL A 132 -13.60 1.49 -7.78
C VAL A 132 -13.35 2.60 -8.80
N SER A 133 -14.35 3.46 -9.00
CA SER A 133 -14.21 4.67 -9.80
C SER A 133 -14.50 5.94 -9.02
N ASP A 134 -13.90 7.05 -9.46
CA ASP A 134 -14.02 8.36 -8.84
C ASP A 134 -14.87 9.33 -9.65
N GLY A 135 -15.92 9.85 -9.02
CA GLY A 135 -16.77 10.91 -9.57
C GLY A 135 -17.31 10.59 -10.96
N SER A 136 -17.48 11.62 -11.79
CA SER A 136 -17.94 11.52 -13.18
C SER A 136 -16.82 11.40 -14.20
N GLN A 137 -15.57 11.68 -13.81
CA GLN A 137 -14.39 11.62 -14.68
C GLN A 137 -13.88 10.18 -14.89
N GLY A 138 -14.37 9.23 -14.11
CA GLY A 138 -14.18 7.81 -14.38
C GLY A 138 -12.74 7.32 -14.16
N LEU A 139 -11.95 8.00 -13.32
CA LEU A 139 -10.66 7.50 -12.85
C LEU A 139 -10.91 6.20 -12.09
N LYS A 140 -10.22 5.12 -12.47
CA LYS A 140 -10.44 3.78 -11.90
C LYS A 140 -9.16 3.19 -11.32
N HIS A 141 -9.34 2.41 -10.28
CA HIS A 141 -8.32 1.49 -9.78
C HIS A 141 -9.00 0.26 -9.16
N ALA A 142 -8.26 -0.84 -8.99
CA ALA A 142 -8.76 -2.02 -8.30
C ALA A 142 -7.95 -2.24 -7.01
N VAL A 143 -8.60 -2.10 -5.87
CA VAL A 143 -7.97 -2.23 -4.54
C VAL A 143 -8.19 -3.62 -3.95
N PRO A 144 -7.22 -4.22 -3.23
CA PRO A 144 -7.32 -5.54 -2.62
C PRO A 144 -8.14 -5.48 -1.31
N LEU A 145 -9.37 -5.05 -1.45
CA LEU A 145 -10.37 -4.97 -0.39
C LEU A 145 -11.71 -5.41 -0.98
N THR A 146 -12.53 -6.04 -0.15
CA THR A 146 -13.90 -6.45 -0.51
C THR A 146 -14.90 -5.87 0.47
N GLY A 147 -16.19 -5.93 0.13
CA GLY A 147 -17.25 -5.51 1.05
C GLY A 147 -17.21 -4.01 1.42
N ILE A 148 -16.60 -3.18 0.56
CA ILE A 148 -16.52 -1.74 0.77
C ILE A 148 -17.92 -1.13 0.61
N THR A 149 -18.33 -0.35 1.61
CA THR A 149 -19.61 0.37 1.56
C THR A 149 -19.38 1.76 0.95
N PHE A 150 -20.17 2.09 -0.07
CA PHE A 150 -20.26 3.41 -0.67
C PHE A 150 -21.67 3.97 -0.37
N LYS A 151 -21.77 5.27 -0.08
CA LYS A 151 -23.04 5.92 0.30
C LYS A 151 -23.51 6.90 -0.75
N ASP A 152 -22.73 7.95 -0.93
CA ASP A 152 -22.98 9.05 -1.84
C ASP A 152 -21.67 9.44 -2.54
N LYS A 153 -21.78 10.40 -3.47
CA LYS A 153 -20.66 10.87 -4.30
C LYS A 153 -19.54 11.56 -3.51
N ASP A 154 -19.79 12.00 -2.28
CA ASP A 154 -18.82 12.73 -1.46
C ASP A 154 -18.16 11.78 -0.43
N TYR A 155 -18.79 10.62 -0.16
CA TYR A 155 -18.27 9.60 0.72
C TYR A 155 -17.14 8.78 0.08
N ARG A 156 -15.94 8.95 0.61
CA ARG A 156 -14.73 8.23 0.22
C ARG A 156 -14.37 7.25 1.33
N PRO A 157 -14.59 5.93 1.19
CA PRO A 157 -14.33 4.98 2.28
C PRO A 157 -12.87 4.50 2.37
N LEU A 158 -12.13 4.57 1.27
CA LEU A 158 -10.79 3.97 1.17
C LEU A 158 -9.75 4.82 1.90
N ARG A 159 -8.93 4.16 2.73
CA ARG A 159 -7.83 4.79 3.49
C ARG A 159 -6.54 4.04 3.29
N LEU A 160 -5.50 4.78 2.93
CA LEU A 160 -4.11 4.33 3.02
C LEU A 160 -3.52 4.86 4.32
N LYS A 161 -3.12 3.95 5.20
CA LYS A 161 -2.56 4.29 6.50
C LYS A 161 -1.06 4.52 6.38
N VAL A 162 -0.59 5.66 6.87
CA VAL A 162 0.81 6.09 6.82
C VAL A 162 1.30 6.37 8.23
N ARG A 163 2.51 5.91 8.54
CA ARG A 163 3.21 6.21 9.80
C ARG A 163 4.34 7.17 9.54
N HIS A 164 4.47 8.18 10.41
CA HIS A 164 5.46 9.23 10.33
C HIS A 164 6.37 9.21 11.54
N TYR A 165 7.68 9.14 11.32
CA TYR A 165 8.69 9.21 12.37
C TYR A 165 9.28 10.61 12.40
N ILE A 166 9.44 11.12 13.61
CA ILE A 166 9.94 12.46 13.87
C ILE A 166 11.35 12.41 14.44
N ASP A 167 12.11 13.45 14.14
CA ASP A 167 13.43 13.71 14.71
C ASP A 167 13.60 15.21 14.83
N ASP A 168 14.38 15.65 15.81
CA ASP A 168 14.71 17.05 15.98
C ASP A 168 15.99 17.35 15.21
N ASP A 169 16.04 18.49 14.53
CA ASP A 169 17.29 18.97 13.96
C ASP A 169 18.18 19.68 15.00
N GLN A 170 19.36 20.14 14.58
CA GLN A 170 20.33 20.81 15.46
C GLN A 170 19.80 22.12 16.07
N SER A 171 18.72 22.69 15.53
CA SER A 171 18.07 23.89 16.06
C SER A 171 16.89 23.57 17.00
N GLY A 172 16.59 22.28 17.21
CA GLY A 172 15.48 21.82 18.04
C GLY A 172 14.13 21.82 17.33
N VAL A 173 14.10 21.88 15.99
CA VAL A 173 12.86 21.82 15.21
C VAL A 173 12.52 20.36 14.91
N ALA A 174 11.34 19.92 15.34
CA ALA A 174 10.79 18.62 15.02
C ALA A 174 10.39 18.54 13.54
N ARG A 175 10.83 17.49 12.84
CA ARG A 175 10.48 17.22 11.44
C ARG A 175 10.16 15.75 11.20
N ILE A 176 9.25 15.49 10.26
CA ILE A 176 9.05 14.14 9.73
C ILE A 176 10.25 13.81 8.85
N TYR A 177 11.13 12.92 9.30
CA TYR A 177 12.31 12.51 8.54
C TYR A 177 12.09 11.21 7.76
N LEU A 178 11.05 10.45 8.11
CA LEU A 178 10.75 9.15 7.54
C LEU A 178 9.25 8.87 7.59
N SER A 179 8.73 8.25 6.54
CA SER A 179 7.36 7.76 6.47
C SER A 179 7.31 6.37 5.85
N ARG A 180 6.37 5.54 6.29
CA ARG A 180 6.06 4.23 5.68
C ARG A 180 4.56 3.99 5.54
N LEU A 181 4.16 3.14 4.60
CA LEU A 181 2.82 2.58 4.55
C LEU A 181 2.67 1.52 5.63
N VAL A 182 1.46 1.42 6.16
CA VAL A 182 1.13 0.52 7.27
C VAL A 182 0.01 -0.43 6.88
N ASP A 183 -1.04 0.10 6.28
CA ASP A 183 -2.27 -0.65 6.06
C ASP A 183 -3.11 -0.02 4.94
N LEU A 184 -3.96 -0.83 4.32
CA LEU A 184 -4.98 -0.42 3.38
C LEU A 184 -6.32 -0.89 3.91
N LYS A 185 -7.25 0.04 4.16
CA LYS A 185 -8.54 -0.30 4.77
C LYS A 185 -9.69 0.50 4.19
N SER A 186 -10.90 0.02 4.44
CA SER A 186 -12.13 0.79 4.24
C SER A 186 -12.71 1.22 5.58
N VAL A 187 -13.21 2.45 5.65
CA VAL A 187 -13.93 2.94 6.82
C VAL A 187 -15.33 2.32 6.81
N LYS A 188 -15.61 1.51 7.83
CA LYS A 188 -16.96 1.03 8.09
C LYS A 188 -17.78 2.19 8.66
N ILE A 189 -19.01 2.32 8.18
CA ILE A 189 -19.97 3.21 8.80
C ILE A 189 -20.52 2.46 10.01
N GLU A 190 -20.23 2.95 11.21
CA GLU A 190 -20.99 2.52 12.38
C GLU A 190 -22.42 3.01 12.20
N SER A 191 -23.36 2.07 12.16
CA SER A 191 -24.78 2.38 12.26
C SER A 191 -25.01 2.98 13.65
N ASN A 192 -25.05 4.30 13.75
CA ASN A 192 -25.59 4.92 14.95
C ASN A 192 -26.99 4.33 15.19
N LYS A 193 -27.16 3.66 16.33
CA LYS A 193 -28.44 3.18 16.81
C LYS A 193 -29.44 4.33 16.75
N ILE A 194 -30.48 4.17 15.96
CA ILE A 194 -31.73 4.90 16.11
C ILE A 194 -32.45 4.21 17.27
N GLU A 195 -32.42 4.81 18.46
CA GLU A 195 -33.25 4.52 19.64
C GLU A 195 -32.96 5.68 20.61
N GLU A 196 -33.86 6.56 21.03
CA GLU A 196 -35.30 6.66 20.93
C GLU A 196 -35.70 8.15 20.83
N LYS A 197 -36.85 8.39 20.20
CA LYS A 197 -37.62 9.61 20.39
C LYS A 197 -38.09 9.67 21.85
N LEU A 198 -37.89 10.80 22.51
CA LEU A 198 -38.81 11.36 23.50
C LEU A 198 -39.00 12.85 23.19
#